data_AF-A0A1W9N849-F1
#
_entry.id   AF-A0A1W9N849-F1
#
_cell.length_a   1.000
_cell.length_b   1.000
_cell.length_c   1.000
_cell.angle_alpha   90.00
_cell.angle_beta   90.00
_cell.angle_gamma   90.00
#
_symmetry.space_group_name_H-M   'P 1'
#
loop_
_entity.id
_entity.type
_entity.pdbx_description
1 polymer ?
#
loop_
_entity_poly.entity_id
_entity_poly.type
_entity_poly.pdbx_seq_one_letter_code
_entity_poly.pdbx_strand_id
1 'polypeptide(L)'
;MSADMVKEKLSKDGWFNYRGEEDVSLLERPRASLIEAEGSLFFSRGLFQFENNILVAIILELDPNTIDWYTVFTSMQNKYGVPNEATPGRMWWEDGNTRLAMERPFTVKYLDMEVFDAMLAEEMDRAVWRERARGEFLDEF
;
A
#
# COMPACT_ATOMS: atom_id res chain seq x y z
N MET A 1 -3.28 -10.90 -5.07
CA MET A 1 -2.00 -11.64 -4.95
C MET A 1 -1.79 -12.01 -3.49
N SER A 2 -1.37 -13.23 -3.13
CA SER A 2 -1.22 -13.62 -1.71
C SER A 2 0.13 -13.23 -1.12
N ALA A 3 0.22 -13.22 0.21
CA ALA A 3 1.46 -12.95 0.94
C ALA A 3 2.58 -13.91 0.52
N ASP A 4 2.32 -15.21 0.45
CA ASP A 4 3.32 -16.20 0.06
C ASP A 4 3.81 -16.01 -1.39
N MET A 5 2.92 -15.63 -2.31
CA MET A 5 3.32 -15.30 -3.68
C MET A 5 4.21 -14.05 -3.73
N VAL A 6 3.95 -13.05 -2.88
CA VAL A 6 4.80 -11.85 -2.78
C VAL A 6 6.16 -12.22 -2.20
N LYS A 7 6.23 -13.04 -1.14
CA LYS A 7 7.49 -13.55 -0.57
C LYS A 7 8.33 -14.30 -1.61
N GLU A 8 7.69 -15.15 -2.41
CA GLU A 8 8.36 -15.89 -3.49
C GLU A 8 8.89 -14.95 -4.58
N LYS A 9 8.15 -13.89 -4.91
CA LYS A 9 8.62 -12.88 -5.87
C LYS A 9 9.78 -12.08 -5.30
N LEU A 10 9.70 -11.63 -4.05
CA LEU A 10 10.74 -10.86 -3.38
C LEU A 10 12.04 -11.64 -3.24
N SER A 11 11.99 -12.95 -2.95
CA SER A 11 13.21 -13.79 -2.84
C SER A 11 13.95 -13.99 -4.17
N LYS A 12 13.28 -13.73 -5.29
CA LYS A 12 13.85 -13.82 -6.65
C LYS A 12 14.12 -12.45 -7.25
N ASP A 13 13.76 -11.38 -6.55
CA ASP A 13 13.89 -10.01 -7.04
C ASP A 13 15.30 -9.47 -6.77
N GLY A 14 15.84 -8.71 -7.72
CA GLY A 14 17.18 -8.13 -7.63
C GLY A 14 17.22 -6.74 -6.99
N TRP A 15 16.07 -6.14 -6.71
CA TRP A 15 15.93 -4.78 -6.18
C TRP A 15 15.63 -4.75 -4.68
N PHE A 16 15.20 -5.86 -4.08
CA PHE A 16 14.99 -5.98 -2.64
C PHE A 16 15.92 -7.02 -2.02
N ASN A 17 16.51 -6.66 -0.89
CA ASN A 17 17.32 -7.56 -0.07
C ASN A 17 16.43 -8.40 0.86
N TYR A 18 15.42 -9.06 0.31
CA TYR A 18 14.48 -9.85 1.10
C TYR A 18 15.13 -11.16 1.59
N ARG A 19 15.36 -11.28 2.91
CA ARG A 19 16.04 -12.43 3.53
C ARG A 19 15.11 -13.45 4.20
N GLY A 20 13.80 -13.24 4.10
CA GLY A 20 12.79 -14.01 4.85
C GLY A 20 12.06 -13.12 5.86
N GLU A 21 11.21 -13.73 6.69
CA GLU A 21 10.44 -12.99 7.70
C GLU A 21 11.36 -12.40 8.78
N GLU A 22 11.43 -11.08 8.87
CA GLU A 22 11.59 -10.40 10.17
C GLU A 22 10.19 -10.22 10.76
N ASP A 23 10.03 -10.55 12.05
CA ASP A 23 8.75 -10.74 12.75
C ASP A 23 7.56 -9.92 12.22
N VAL A 24 6.52 -10.65 11.84
CA VAL A 24 5.22 -10.09 11.40
C VAL A 24 4.73 -9.14 12.48
N SER A 25 4.67 -7.85 12.16
CA SER A 25 4.04 -6.89 13.06
C SER A 25 2.57 -7.30 13.23
N LEU A 26 2.18 -7.56 14.47
CA LEU A 26 0.79 -7.71 14.88
C LEU A 26 0.11 -6.35 14.66
N LEU A 27 -0.37 -6.12 13.44
CA LEU A 27 -1.34 -5.06 13.20
C LEU A 27 -2.54 -5.32 14.12
N GLU A 28 -3.14 -4.26 14.67
CA GLU A 28 -4.31 -4.37 15.58
C GLU A 28 -5.52 -5.07 14.95
N ARG A 29 -5.44 -5.43 13.65
CA ARG A 29 -6.46 -6.11 12.86
C ARG A 29 -5.98 -7.53 12.49
N PRO A 30 -6.67 -8.59 12.93
CA PRO A 30 -6.30 -9.99 12.62
C PRO A 30 -6.22 -10.35 11.13
N ARG A 31 -6.84 -9.54 10.26
CA ARG A 31 -6.93 -9.74 8.81
C ARG A 31 -5.86 -8.98 8.02
N ALA A 32 -5.26 -7.96 8.64
CA ALA A 32 -4.26 -7.12 8.00
C ALA A 32 -2.87 -7.72 8.27
N SER A 33 -2.04 -7.79 7.25
CA SER A 33 -0.62 -8.13 7.41
C SER A 33 0.26 -7.23 6.56
N LEU A 34 1.53 -7.12 6.97
CA LEU A 34 2.53 -6.29 6.33
C LEU A 34 3.79 -7.12 6.11
N ILE A 35 4.34 -7.08 4.89
CA ILE A 35 5.70 -7.51 4.60
C ILE A 35 6.53 -6.26 4.37
N GLU A 36 7.63 -6.12 5.10
CA GLU A 36 8.66 -5.12 4.84
C GLU A 36 9.88 -5.80 4.21
N ALA A 37 10.45 -5.15 3.20
CA ALA A 37 11.67 -5.60 2.55
C ALA A 37 12.63 -4.43 2.38
N GLU A 38 13.86 -4.60 2.85
CA GLU A 38 14.94 -3.64 2.61
C GLU A 38 15.19 -3.50 1.11
N GLY A 39 15.27 -2.26 0.64
CA GLY A 39 15.55 -1.98 -0.75
C GLY A 39 17.04 -2.10 -1.08
N SER A 40 17.34 -2.08 -2.37
CA SER A 40 18.71 -1.97 -2.88
C SER A 40 18.72 -1.00 -4.06
N LEU A 41 19.85 -0.33 -4.27
CA LEU A 41 20.13 0.58 -5.37
C LEU A 41 19.17 1.78 -5.44
N PHE A 42 17.94 1.58 -5.93
CA PHE A 42 16.95 2.63 -6.17
C PHE A 42 15.88 2.74 -5.09
N PHE A 43 15.78 1.74 -4.24
CA PHE A 43 14.80 1.69 -3.16
C PHE A 43 15.51 1.74 -1.81
N SER A 44 14.97 2.55 -0.90
CA SER A 44 15.29 2.48 0.52
C SER A 44 14.58 1.27 1.15
N ARG A 45 13.28 1.10 0.85
CA ARG A 45 12.48 -0.04 1.31
C ARG A 45 11.18 -0.21 0.51
N GLY A 46 10.61 -1.41 0.59
CA GLY A 46 9.29 -1.75 0.08
C GLY A 46 8.39 -2.26 1.20
N LEU A 47 7.16 -1.77 1.25
CA LEU A 47 6.11 -2.20 2.18
C LEU A 47 4.96 -2.78 1.37
N PHE A 48 4.54 -4.00 1.71
CA PHE A 48 3.50 -4.73 1.00
C PHE A 48 2.38 -5.06 2.00
N GLN A 49 1.23 -4.42 1.83
CA GLN A 49 0.08 -4.55 2.73
C GLN A 49 -0.94 -5.51 2.16
N PHE A 50 -1.48 -6.35 3.02
CA PHE A 50 -2.48 -7.35 2.66
C PHE A 50 -3.71 -7.22 3.55
N GLU A 51 -4.89 -7.41 2.96
CA GLU A 51 -6.15 -7.59 3.65
C GLU A 51 -6.70 -8.98 3.29
N ASN A 52 -7.01 -9.80 4.29
CA ASN A 52 -7.47 -11.19 4.09
C ASN A 52 -6.53 -12.02 3.18
N ASN A 53 -5.21 -11.83 3.34
CA ASN A 53 -4.18 -12.45 2.49
C ASN A 53 -4.26 -12.05 1.00
N ILE A 54 -4.83 -10.89 0.69
CA ILE A 54 -4.85 -10.30 -0.64
C ILE A 54 -4.10 -8.97 -0.58
N LEU A 55 -3.08 -8.82 -1.43
CA LEU A 55 -2.29 -7.60 -1.56
C LEU A 55 -3.21 -6.44 -1.93
N VAL A 56 -3.28 -5.44 -1.04
CA VAL A 56 -4.08 -4.23 -1.24
C VAL A 56 -3.22 -3.04 -1.62
N ALA A 57 -2.02 -2.91 -1.04
CA ALA A 57 -1.15 -1.78 -1.31
C ALA A 57 0.32 -2.18 -1.37
N ILE A 58 1.08 -1.48 -2.22
CA ILE A 58 2.53 -1.49 -2.20
C ILE A 58 2.99 -0.04 -1.98
N ILE A 59 3.92 0.18 -1.07
CA ILE A 59 4.56 1.47 -0.85
C ILE A 59 6.06 1.27 -1.07
N LEU A 60 6.59 1.92 -2.10
CA LEU A 60 8.00 1.91 -2.45
C LEU A 60 8.60 3.25 -2.05
N GLU A 61 9.54 3.23 -1.12
CA GLU A 61 10.34 4.39 -0.79
C GLU A 61 11.61 4.35 -1.61
N LEU A 62 11.79 5.36 -2.47
CA LEU A 62 12.96 5.47 -3.34
C LEU A 62 14.14 6.05 -2.55
N ASP A 63 15.36 5.72 -2.95
CA ASP A 63 16.56 6.35 -2.41
C ASP A 63 16.87 7.65 -3.16
N PRO A 64 16.72 8.83 -2.51
CA PRO A 64 16.95 10.12 -3.15
C PRO A 64 18.41 10.36 -3.56
N ASN A 65 19.35 9.55 -3.04
CA ASN A 65 20.77 9.64 -3.43
C ASN A 65 21.03 8.98 -4.79
N THR A 66 20.13 8.11 -5.26
CA THR A 66 20.34 7.31 -6.48
C THR A 66 19.34 7.61 -7.58
N ILE A 67 18.15 8.12 -7.24
CA ILE A 67 17.15 8.53 -8.23
C ILE A 67 16.45 9.82 -7.82
N ASP A 68 16.28 10.73 -8.79
CA ASP A 68 15.58 11.99 -8.58
C ASP A 68 14.09 11.89 -8.95
N TRP A 69 13.32 12.80 -8.37
CA TRP A 69 11.88 12.84 -8.50
C TRP A 69 11.44 13.09 -9.95
N TYR A 70 12.14 13.96 -10.68
CA TYR A 70 11.76 14.32 -12.04
C TYR A 70 11.94 13.15 -13.00
N THR A 71 13.00 12.37 -12.83
CA THR A 71 13.22 11.12 -13.59
C THR A 71 12.11 10.11 -13.37
N VAL A 72 11.68 9.91 -12.12
CA VAL A 72 10.56 8.99 -11.81
C VAL A 72 9.25 9.50 -12.37
N PHE A 73 8.95 10.78 -12.16
CA PHE A 73 7.74 11.43 -12.66
C PHE A 73 7.62 11.32 -14.18
N THR A 74 8.66 11.71 -14.91
CA THR A 74 8.67 11.63 -16.38
C THR A 74 8.55 10.19 -16.88
N SER A 75 9.19 9.23 -16.20
CA SER A 75 9.05 7.80 -16.52
C SER A 75 7.62 7.30 -16.31
N MET A 76 6.97 7.69 -15.21
CA MET A 76 5.56 7.35 -14.95
C MET A 76 4.64 8.02 -15.97
N GLN A 77 4.85 9.30 -16.28
CA GLN A 77 4.03 10.01 -17.26
C GLN A 77 4.17 9.42 -18.68
N ASN A 78 5.38 9.02 -19.07
CA ASN A 78 5.61 8.35 -20.35
C ASN A 78 4.92 6.99 -20.44
N LYS A 79 4.83 6.27 -19.31
CA LYS A 79 4.24 4.92 -19.25
C LYS A 79 2.72 4.93 -19.09
N TYR A 80 2.19 5.82 -18.25
CA TYR A 80 0.80 5.84 -17.83
C TYR A 80 0.02 7.06 -18.36
N GLY A 81 0.67 7.98 -19.06
CA GLY A 81 0.06 9.20 -19.57
C GLY A 81 -0.01 10.31 -18.53
N VAL A 82 -0.86 11.30 -18.78
CA VAL A 82 -1.07 12.43 -17.86
C VAL A 82 -1.78 11.95 -16.59
N PRO A 83 -1.34 12.34 -15.39
CA PRO A 83 -2.00 11.95 -14.14
C PRO A 83 -3.44 12.48 -14.06
N ASN A 84 -4.33 11.73 -13.40
CA ASN A 84 -5.72 12.12 -13.16
C ASN A 84 -5.81 13.36 -12.26
N GLU A 85 -4.86 13.51 -11.32
CA GLU A 85 -4.71 14.68 -10.45
C GLU A 85 -3.23 14.94 -10.20
N ALA A 86 -2.86 16.22 -10.19
CA ALA A 86 -1.52 16.65 -9.87
C ALA A 86 -1.52 17.85 -8.94
N THR A 87 -0.96 17.66 -7.75
CA THR A 87 -0.68 18.70 -6.77
C THR A 87 0.83 18.79 -6.54
N PRO A 88 1.34 19.88 -5.93
CA PRO A 88 2.76 19.99 -5.61
C PRO A 88 3.30 18.83 -4.76
N GLY A 89 2.47 18.20 -3.92
CA GLY A 89 2.87 17.13 -3.00
C GLY A 89 2.56 15.70 -3.48
N ARG A 90 1.61 15.53 -4.40
CA ARG A 90 1.12 14.22 -4.84
C ARG A 90 0.59 14.26 -6.27
N MET A 91 0.86 13.20 -7.02
CA MET A 91 0.21 12.90 -8.30
C MET A 91 -0.34 11.49 -8.27
N TRP A 92 -1.38 11.22 -9.05
CA TRP A 92 -1.88 9.86 -9.22
C TRP A 92 -2.36 9.53 -10.63
N TRP A 93 -2.36 8.24 -10.93
CA TRP A 93 -2.92 7.64 -12.13
C TRP A 93 -3.91 6.56 -11.70
N GLU A 94 -5.07 6.50 -12.34
CA GLU A 94 -6.10 5.54 -12.02
C GLU A 94 -6.85 5.07 -13.27
N ASP A 95 -7.09 3.76 -13.32
CA ASP A 95 -7.82 3.09 -14.41
C ASP A 95 -9.13 2.42 -13.93
N GLY A 96 -9.58 2.75 -12.72
CA GLY A 96 -10.77 2.20 -12.07
C GLY A 96 -10.52 0.93 -11.26
N ASN A 97 -9.48 0.15 -11.56
CA ASN A 97 -9.12 -1.04 -10.78
C ASN A 97 -7.89 -0.79 -9.91
N THR A 98 -6.97 0.03 -10.39
CA THR A 98 -5.70 0.32 -9.73
C THR A 98 -5.48 1.82 -9.66
N ARG A 99 -4.94 2.26 -8.52
CA ARG A 99 -4.42 3.62 -8.36
C ARG A 99 -2.93 3.57 -8.08
N LEU A 100 -2.17 4.27 -8.91
CA LEU A 100 -0.76 4.54 -8.69
C LEU A 100 -0.61 5.97 -8.20
N ALA A 101 0.12 6.19 -7.12
CA ALA A 101 0.41 7.52 -6.61
C ALA A 101 1.91 7.76 -6.51
N MET A 102 2.33 8.97 -6.83
CA MET A 102 3.67 9.46 -6.56
C MET A 102 3.58 10.61 -5.56
N GLU A 103 4.28 10.49 -4.43
CA GLU A 103 4.21 11.42 -3.32
C GLU A 103 5.60 11.98 -2.99
N ARG A 104 5.63 13.26 -2.60
CA ARG A 104 6.83 13.84 -1.99
C ARG A 104 7.04 13.27 -0.58
N PRO A 105 8.29 13.05 -0.14
CA PRO A 105 9.51 13.41 -0.84
C PRO A 105 9.88 12.42 -1.97
N PHE A 106 9.79 11.11 -1.78
CA PHE A 106 10.25 10.11 -2.76
C PHE A 106 9.52 8.75 -2.61
N THR A 107 8.19 8.76 -2.74
CA THR A 107 7.38 7.55 -2.55
C THR A 107 6.52 7.26 -3.77
N VAL A 108 6.50 6.00 -4.18
CA VAL A 108 5.54 5.48 -5.18
C VAL A 108 4.64 4.47 -4.50
N LYS A 109 3.34 4.61 -4.69
CA LYS A 109 2.32 3.74 -4.12
C LYS A 109 1.49 3.07 -5.20
N TYR A 110 1.14 1.83 -4.96
CA TYR A 110 0.12 1.08 -5.66
C TYR A 110 -1.02 0.79 -4.70
N LEU A 111 -2.24 0.85 -5.19
CA LEU A 111 -3.45 0.49 -4.48
C LEU A 111 -4.37 -0.31 -5.42
N ASP A 112 -4.81 -1.47 -4.94
CA ASP A 112 -5.92 -2.22 -5.52
C ASP A 112 -7.23 -1.63 -5.02
N MET A 113 -8.00 -1.01 -5.92
CA MET A 113 -9.18 -0.25 -5.55
C MET A 113 -10.32 -1.16 -5.08
N GLU A 114 -10.47 -2.36 -5.63
CA GLU A 114 -11.52 -3.30 -5.24
C GLU A 114 -11.31 -3.78 -3.80
N VAL A 115 -10.09 -4.22 -3.49
CA VAL A 115 -9.74 -4.68 -2.14
C VAL A 115 -9.79 -3.51 -1.14
N PHE A 116 -9.34 -2.33 -1.54
CA PHE A 116 -9.36 -1.14 -0.69
C PHE A 116 -10.78 -0.68 -0.37
N ASP A 117 -11.67 -0.61 -1.36
CA ASP A 117 -13.06 -0.19 -1.16
C ASP A 117 -13.84 -1.21 -0.31
N ALA A 118 -13.61 -2.51 -0.51
CA ALA A 118 -14.17 -3.56 0.33
C ALA A 118 -13.70 -3.44 1.79
N MET A 119 -12.40 -3.18 2.00
CA MET A 119 -11.84 -2.94 3.34
C MET A 119 -12.47 -1.71 4.01
N LEU A 120 -12.66 -0.62 3.25
CA LEU A 120 -13.27 0.62 3.76
C LEU A 120 -14.74 0.40 4.14
N ALA A 121 -15.50 -0.30 3.31
CA ALA A 121 -16.90 -0.62 3.57
C ALA A 121 -17.07 -1.47 4.85
N GLU A 122 -16.27 -2.53 5.03
CA GLU A 122 -16.29 -3.33 6.25
C GLU A 122 -15.96 -2.50 7.50
N GLU A 123 -15.03 -1.55 7.40
CA GLU A 123 -14.65 -0.68 8.50
C GLU A 123 -15.79 0.27 8.91
N MET A 124 -16.45 0.86 7.92
CA MET A 124 -17.64 1.70 8.15
C MET A 124 -18.76 0.90 8.82
N ASP A 125 -19.04 -0.31 8.33
CA ASP A 125 -20.07 -1.18 8.91
C ASP A 125 -19.77 -1.55 10.37
N ARG A 126 -18.50 -1.86 10.69
CA ARG A 126 -18.07 -2.12 12.08
C ARG A 126 -18.24 -0.90 12.98
N ALA A 127 -17.91 0.29 12.49
CA ALA A 127 -18.07 1.52 13.26
C ALA A 127 -19.55 1.79 13.57
N VAL A 128 -20.42 1.65 12.57
CA VAL A 128 -21.87 1.78 12.72
C VAL A 128 -22.43 0.74 13.71
N TRP A 129 -22.00 -0.52 13.60
CA TRP A 129 -22.41 -1.57 14.54
C TRP A 129 -21.98 -1.27 15.97
N ARG A 130 -20.72 -0.82 16.19
CA ARG A 130 -20.21 -0.47 17.53
C ARG A 130 -20.99 0.66 18.16
N GLU A 131 -21.34 1.69 17.38
CA GLU A 131 -22.14 2.81 17.88
C GLU A 131 -23.54 2.36 18.28
N ARG A 132 -24.18 1.50 17.47
CA ARG A 132 -25.49 0.92 17.81
C ARG A 132 -25.43 0.05 19.07
N ALA A 133 -24.47 -0.87 19.15
CA ALA A 133 -24.30 -1.76 20.30
C ALA A 133 -24.02 -0.99 21.59
N ARG A 134 -23.30 0.14 21.49
CA ARG A 134 -23.09 1.05 22.61
C ARG A 134 -24.40 1.71 23.07
N GLY A 135 -25.24 2.15 22.13
CA GLY A 135 -26.56 2.69 22.45
C GLY A 135 -27.44 1.67 23.17
N GLU A 136 -27.56 0.47 22.61
CA GLU A 136 -28.35 -0.63 23.19
C GLU A 136 -27.87 -0.99 24.61
N PHE A 137 -26.55 -1.06 24.84
CA PHE A 137 -26.00 -1.31 26.17
C PHE A 137 -26.29 -0.18 27.16
N LEU A 138 -26.27 1.09 26.73
CA LEU A 138 -26.58 2.22 27.59
C LEU A 138 -28.07 2.29 27.94
N ASP A 139 -28.95 1.84 27.03
CA ASP A 139 -30.40 1.76 27.26
C ASP A 139 -30.80 0.65 28.25
N GLU A 140 -29.88 -0.28 28.58
CA GLU A 140 -30.09 -1.34 29.58
C GLU A 140 -29.89 -0.88 31.04
N PHE A 141 -29.40 0.36 31.27
CA PHE A 141 -29.22 0.97 32.60
C PHE A 141 -30.23 2.09 32.88
#